data_AF-A0A8J3USW1-F1
#
_entry.id   AF-A0A8J3USW1-F1
#
_cell.length_a   1.000
_cell.length_b   1.000
_cell.length_c   1.000
_cell.angle_alpha   90.00
_cell.angle_beta   90.00
_cell.angle_gamma   90.00
#
_symmetry.space_group_name_H-M   'P 1'
#
loop_
_entity.id
_entity.type
_entity.pdbx_description
1 polymer ?
#
loop_
_entity_poly.entity_id
_entity_poly.type
_entity_poly.pdbx_seq_one_letter_code
_entity_poly.pdbx_strand_id
1 'polypeptide(L)'
;MDDIREINRKTIDDFRAHEGGGPFEGRPILLLTTRGRRTGKPHTTPMMYMRDGDTLVVFASNAGGAAHTDWYHNLLAEPKVTVEIGPEVYIAIATATSGAERERLWTAAKRDYSFFSDHEKSAAPREIPVITLERIPEI
;
A
#
# COMPACT_ATOMS: atom_id res chain seq x y z
N MET A 1 21.34 3.77 9.38
CA MET A 1 20.12 3.38 8.66
C MET A 1 19.04 3.32 9.72
N ASP A 2 18.12 4.27 9.70
CA ASP A 2 17.04 4.32 10.70
C ASP A 2 16.24 3.01 10.66
N ASP A 3 15.82 2.53 11.82
CA ASP A 3 14.99 1.33 11.91
C ASP A 3 13.65 1.62 11.22
N ILE A 4 13.42 1.00 10.06
CA ILE A 4 12.17 1.13 9.28
C ILE A 4 10.95 0.84 10.14
N ARG A 5 11.05 -0.04 11.15
CA ARG A 5 9.95 -0.31 12.07
C ARG A 5 9.66 0.89 12.97
N GLU A 6 10.71 1.57 13.43
CA GLU A 6 10.57 2.78 14.22
C GLU A 6 10.00 3.93 13.39
N ILE A 7 10.48 4.11 12.15
CA ILE A 7 9.93 5.09 11.19
C ILE A 7 8.45 4.82 10.93
N ASN A 8 8.09 3.56 10.65
CA ASN A 8 6.70 3.19 10.40
C ASN A 8 5.83 3.47 11.62
N ARG A 9 6.29 3.10 12.83
CA ARG A 9 5.56 3.39 14.06
C ARG A 9 5.31 4.88 14.23
N LYS A 10 6.35 5.71 14.13
CA LYS A 10 6.22 7.19 14.23
C LYS A 10 5.25 7.74 13.18
N THR A 11 5.40 7.30 11.93
CA THR A 11 4.52 7.72 10.83
C THR A 11 3.06 7.36 11.09
N ILE A 12 2.80 6.15 11.59
CA ILE A 12 1.45 5.68 11.94
C ILE A 12 0.87 6.53 13.07
N ASP A 13 1.65 6.76 14.14
CA ASP A 13 1.21 7.53 15.29
C ASP A 13 0.88 8.97 14.88
N ASP A 14 1.76 9.60 14.10
CA ASP A 14 1.55 10.96 13.58
C ASP A 14 0.35 11.03 12.62
N PHE A 15 0.19 10.04 11.72
CA PHE A 15 -0.94 9.99 10.80
C PHE A 15 -2.27 9.93 11.56
N ARG A 16 -2.36 9.07 12.58
CA ARG A 16 -3.57 8.93 13.40
C ARG A 16 -3.84 10.14 14.27
N ALA A 17 -2.79 10.76 14.83
CA ALA A 17 -2.92 11.97 15.64
C ALA A 17 -3.49 13.16 14.85
N HIS A 18 -3.30 13.18 13.52
CA HIS A 18 -3.78 14.25 12.65
C HIS A 18 -4.91 13.80 11.71
N GLU A 19 -5.40 12.57 11.84
CA GLU A 19 -6.40 11.99 10.91
C GLU A 19 -6.00 12.17 9.43
N GLY A 20 -4.72 11.96 9.12
CA GLY A 20 -4.16 12.19 7.78
C GLY A 20 -4.08 13.65 7.33
N GLY A 21 -4.33 14.62 8.22
CA GLY A 21 -4.11 16.05 8.01
C GLY A 21 -2.69 16.51 8.34
N GLY A 22 -2.49 17.84 8.41
CA GLY A 22 -1.22 18.44 8.78
C GLY A 22 -0.07 18.02 7.83
N PRO A 23 1.01 17.37 8.31
CA PRO A 23 2.12 16.89 7.47
C PRO A 23 1.73 15.90 6.35
N PHE A 24 0.52 15.34 6.43
CA PHE A 24 -0.05 14.38 5.48
C PHE A 24 -1.10 15.01 4.54
N GLU A 25 -1.49 16.27 4.79
CA GLU A 25 -2.53 16.95 4.01
C GLU A 25 -2.14 17.07 2.53
N GLY A 26 -3.07 16.69 1.65
CA GLY A 26 -2.84 16.64 0.20
C GLY A 26 -1.88 15.54 -0.27
N ARG A 27 -1.33 14.71 0.63
CA ARG A 27 -0.43 13.62 0.27
C ARG A 27 -1.19 12.31 0.11
N PRO A 28 -0.88 11.50 -0.92
CA PRO A 28 -1.58 10.26 -1.17
C PRO A 28 -1.04 9.13 -0.28
N ILE A 29 -1.18 9.27 1.04
CA ILE A 29 -0.73 8.29 2.04
C ILE A 29 -1.96 7.62 2.66
N LEU A 30 -1.90 6.30 2.81
CA LEU A 30 -2.85 5.51 3.60
C LEU A 30 -2.10 4.58 4.56
N LEU A 31 -2.79 4.10 5.58
CA LEU A 31 -2.32 2.99 6.41
C LEU A 31 -3.03 1.71 5.98
N LEU A 32 -2.26 0.68 5.64
CA LEU A 32 -2.78 -0.64 5.31
C LEU A 32 -2.49 -1.60 6.46
N THR A 33 -3.54 -2.15 7.07
CA THR A 33 -3.41 -3.19 8.08
C THR A 33 -3.73 -4.55 7.48
N THR A 34 -2.75 -5.46 7.54
CA THR A 34 -2.84 -6.85 7.06
C THR A 34 -2.75 -7.83 8.23
N ARG A 35 -3.28 -9.05 8.08
CA ARG A 35 -3.11 -10.13 9.05
C ARG A 35 -1.84 -10.92 8.74
N GLY A 36 -0.92 -11.00 9.71
CA GLY A 36 0.33 -11.73 9.56
C GLY A 36 0.12 -13.21 9.24
N ARG A 37 0.52 -13.67 8.05
CA ARG A 37 0.26 -15.06 7.60
C ARG A 37 0.86 -16.14 8.50
N ARG A 38 1.92 -15.80 9.25
CA ARG A 38 2.60 -16.72 10.18
C ARG A 38 2.15 -16.56 11.63
N THR A 39 1.72 -15.35 12.02
CA THR A 39 1.51 -14.96 13.43
C THR A 39 0.05 -14.75 13.77
N GLY A 40 -0.81 -14.53 12.77
CA GLY A 40 -2.19 -14.08 12.93
C GLY A 40 -2.34 -12.66 13.48
N LYS A 41 -1.25 -11.94 13.77
CA LYS A 41 -1.28 -10.60 14.37
C LYS A 41 -1.49 -9.51 13.31
N PRO A 42 -2.17 -8.40 13.62
CA PRO A 42 -2.28 -7.28 12.71
C PRO A 42 -0.93 -6.60 12.51
N HIS A 43 -0.64 -6.21 11.26
CA HIS A 43 0.54 -5.44 10.88
C HIS A 43 0.13 -4.27 10.01
N THR A 44 0.36 -3.04 10.49
CA THR A 44 0.05 -1.80 9.79
C THR A 44 1.29 -1.27 9.09
N THR A 45 1.15 -0.88 7.82
CA THR A 45 2.22 -0.27 7.01
C THR A 45 1.71 1.02 6.38
N PRO A 46 2.37 2.17 6.60
CA PRO A 46 2.09 3.39 5.85
C PRO A 46 2.61 3.24 4.42
N MET A 47 1.81 3.63 3.42
CA MET A 47 2.23 3.55 2.01
C MET A 47 1.53 4.59 1.13
N MET A 48 2.13 4.85 -0.02
CA MET A 48 1.52 5.65 -1.07
C MET A 48 0.40 4.86 -1.75
N TYR A 49 -0.67 5.56 -2.13
CA TYR A 49 -1.73 5.03 -2.97
C TYR A 49 -1.97 5.90 -4.22
N MET A 50 -2.70 5.36 -5.18
CA MET A 50 -3.27 6.06 -6.32
C MET A 50 -4.79 5.78 -6.35
N ARG A 51 -5.60 6.67 -6.91
CA ARG A 51 -7.01 6.40 -7.20
C ARG A 51 -7.20 6.02 -8.66
N ASP A 52 -8.01 5.00 -8.90
CA ASP A 52 -8.51 4.63 -10.22
C ASP A 52 -10.04 4.53 -10.15
N GLY A 53 -10.71 5.64 -10.53
CA GLY A 53 -12.11 5.84 -10.18
C GLY A 53 -12.30 5.83 -8.65
N ASP A 54 -13.19 4.96 -8.17
CA ASP A 54 -13.48 4.77 -6.74
C ASP A 54 -12.54 3.77 -6.06
N THR A 55 -11.71 3.05 -6.83
CA THR A 55 -10.81 2.01 -6.32
C THR A 55 -9.48 2.62 -5.90
N LEU A 56 -8.97 2.21 -4.74
CA LEU A 56 -7.60 2.56 -4.34
C LEU A 56 -6.61 1.54 -4.89
N VAL A 57 -5.43 2.01 -5.27
CA VAL A 57 -4.35 1.19 -5.82
C VAL A 57 -3.08 1.43 -5.01
N VAL A 58 -2.45 0.35 -4.54
CA VAL A 58 -1.19 0.38 -3.78
C VAL A 58 -0.11 -0.48 -4.44
N PHE A 59 1.15 -0.18 -4.13
CA PHE A 59 2.29 -0.71 -4.87
C PHE A 59 3.28 -1.39 -3.92
N ALA A 60 3.51 -2.69 -4.07
CA ALA A 60 4.53 -3.44 -3.32
C ALA A 60 5.95 -3.22 -3.89
N SER A 61 6.33 -1.95 -4.03
CA SER A 61 7.58 -1.51 -4.65
C SER A 61 8.79 -1.80 -3.77
N ASN A 62 8.63 -1.70 -2.44
CA ASN A 62 9.71 -1.82 -1.46
C ASN A 62 10.91 -0.89 -1.76
N ALA A 63 10.63 0.31 -2.30
CA ALA A 63 11.65 1.24 -2.81
C ALA A 63 12.65 0.58 -3.79
N GLY A 64 12.19 -0.38 -4.60
CA GLY A 64 13.05 -1.13 -5.53
C GLY A 64 13.82 -2.28 -4.88
N GLY A 65 13.56 -2.62 -3.62
CA GLY A 65 14.23 -3.72 -2.93
C GLY A 65 14.05 -5.08 -3.61
N ALA A 66 15.01 -5.97 -3.45
CA ALA A 66 15.03 -7.27 -4.13
C ALA A 66 13.91 -8.23 -3.69
N ALA A 67 13.36 -8.05 -2.49
CA ALA A 67 12.32 -8.91 -1.91
C ALA A 67 10.95 -8.24 -1.88
N HIS A 68 9.90 -9.05 -2.01
CA HIS A 68 8.54 -8.61 -1.69
C HIS A 68 8.39 -8.30 -0.20
N THR A 69 7.48 -7.38 0.11
CA THR A 69 7.19 -6.98 1.49
C THR A 69 6.36 -8.03 2.22
N ASP A 70 6.48 -8.07 3.54
CA ASP A 70 5.66 -8.96 4.37
C ASP A 70 4.16 -8.66 4.23
N TRP A 71 3.77 -7.40 4.08
CA TRP A 71 2.36 -7.04 3.89
C TRP A 71 1.78 -7.58 2.58
N TYR A 72 2.56 -7.65 1.49
CA TYR A 72 2.14 -8.27 0.24
C TYR A 72 1.93 -9.77 0.42
N HIS A 73 2.86 -10.41 1.13
CA HIS A 73 2.72 -11.82 1.46
C HIS A 73 1.55 -12.13 2.40
N ASN A 74 1.22 -11.20 3.30
CA ASN A 74 0.07 -11.31 4.19
C ASN A 74 -1.24 -11.24 3.41
N LEU A 75 -1.41 -10.27 2.50
CA LEU A 75 -2.66 -10.12 1.74
C LEU A 75 -2.90 -11.27 0.76
N LEU A 76 -1.84 -11.93 0.27
CA LEU A 76 -1.99 -13.13 -0.57
C LEU A 76 -2.59 -14.30 0.23
N ALA A 77 -2.40 -14.32 1.55
CA ALA A 77 -2.95 -15.34 2.42
C ALA A 77 -4.33 -14.96 3.00
N GLU A 78 -4.55 -13.68 3.28
CA GLU A 78 -5.82 -13.13 3.76
C GLU A 78 -6.08 -11.76 3.08
N PRO A 79 -6.90 -11.73 2.03
CA PRO A 79 -7.19 -10.52 1.26
C PRO A 79 -7.95 -9.44 2.03
N LYS A 80 -8.63 -9.78 3.13
CA LYS A 80 -9.37 -8.80 3.93
C LYS A 80 -8.41 -7.93 4.73
N VAL A 81 -8.40 -6.64 4.41
CA VAL A 81 -7.51 -5.63 5.01
C VAL A 81 -8.30 -4.49 5.63
N THR A 82 -7.69 -3.76 6.56
CA THR A 82 -8.22 -2.48 7.04
C THR A 82 -7.43 -1.35 6.39
N VAL A 83 -8.14 -0.35 5.87
CA VAL A 83 -7.58 0.85 5.25
C VAL A 83 -7.92 2.04 6.12
N GLU A 84 -6.91 2.86 6.43
CA GLU A 84 -7.09 4.18 7.05
C GLU A 84 -6.63 5.25 6.03
N ILE A 85 -7.53 6.16 5.65
CA ILE A 85 -7.29 7.24 4.69
C ILE A 85 -7.97 8.53 5.19
N GLY A 86 -7.15 9.54 5.53
CA GLY A 86 -7.68 10.68 6.27
C GLY A 86 -8.37 10.23 7.57
N PRO A 87 -9.60 10.71 7.86
CA PRO A 87 -10.39 10.28 9.01
C PRO A 87 -11.14 8.95 8.76
N GLU A 88 -11.16 8.43 7.54
CA GLU A 88 -11.92 7.23 7.21
C GLU A 88 -11.15 5.96 7.58
N VAL A 89 -11.85 5.02 8.22
CA VAL A 89 -11.37 3.66 8.49
C VAL A 89 -12.39 2.67 7.98
N TYR A 90 -11.99 1.74 7.11
CA TYR A 90 -12.90 0.75 6.55
C TYR A 90 -12.20 -0.56 6.19
N ILE A 91 -13.00 -1.61 6.00
CA ILE A 91 -12.52 -2.90 5.49
C ILE A 91 -12.55 -2.90 3.96
N ALA A 92 -11.51 -3.44 3.36
CA ALA A 92 -11.40 -3.65 1.92
C ALA A 92 -10.95 -5.07 1.57
N ILE A 93 -11.22 -5.49 0.34
CA ILE A 93 -10.61 -6.67 -0.27
C ILE A 93 -9.43 -6.23 -1.12
N ALA A 94 -8.24 -6.73 -0.78
CA ALA A 94 -7.02 -6.51 -1.53
C ALA A 94 -6.82 -7.57 -2.62
N THR A 95 -6.66 -7.14 -3.87
CA THR A 95 -6.44 -8.04 -5.01
C THR A 95 -5.16 -7.69 -5.75
N ALA A 96 -4.25 -8.66 -5.88
CA ALA A 96 -3.06 -8.51 -6.72
C ALA A 96 -3.48 -8.59 -8.20
N THR A 97 -3.32 -7.47 -8.92
CA THR A 97 -3.67 -7.38 -10.34
C THR A 97 -2.65 -8.12 -11.21
N SER A 98 -3.08 -8.56 -12.39
CA SER A 98 -2.22 -9.22 -13.38
C SER A 98 -2.56 -8.80 -14.81
N GLY A 99 -1.70 -9.14 -15.77
CA GLY A 99 -1.93 -8.91 -17.20
C GLY A 99 -2.16 -7.45 -17.57
N ALA A 100 -3.12 -7.20 -18.47
CA ALA A 100 -3.39 -5.88 -19.01
C ALA A 100 -3.81 -4.85 -17.95
N GLU A 101 -4.57 -5.28 -16.94
CA GLU A 101 -5.04 -4.38 -15.90
C GLU A 101 -3.89 -3.89 -15.02
N ARG A 102 -2.99 -4.82 -14.64
CA ARG A 102 -1.76 -4.47 -13.95
C ARG A 102 -0.94 -3.47 -14.75
N GLU A 103 -0.72 -3.73 -16.04
CA GLU A 103 0.09 -2.88 -16.91
C GLU A 103 -0.50 -1.47 -17.03
N ARG A 104 -1.83 -1.36 -17.17
CA ARG A 104 -2.56 -0.08 -17.22
C ARG A 104 -2.32 0.73 -15.94
N LEU A 105 -2.55 0.11 -14.78
CA LEU A 105 -2.39 0.76 -13.48
C LEU A 105 -0.93 1.13 -13.20
N TRP A 106 0.01 0.26 -13.55
CA TRP A 106 1.44 0.51 -13.35
C TRP A 106 1.98 1.60 -14.26
N THR A 107 1.53 1.64 -15.51
CA THR A 107 1.85 2.73 -16.45
C THR A 107 1.31 4.07 -15.94
N ALA A 108 0.06 4.09 -15.44
CA ALA A 108 -0.51 5.28 -14.81
C ALA A 108 0.32 5.74 -13.59
N ALA A 109 0.71 4.80 -12.72
CA ALA A 109 1.54 5.11 -11.56
C ALA A 109 2.91 5.70 -11.94
N LYS A 110 3.59 5.16 -12.96
CA LYS A 110 4.87 5.69 -13.44
C LYS A 110 4.73 7.07 -14.11
N ARG A 111 3.60 7.35 -14.77
CA ARG A 111 3.30 8.66 -15.34
C ARG A 111 3.12 9.71 -14.23
N ASP A 112 2.37 9.37 -13.19
CA ASP A 112 2.02 10.31 -12.12
C ASP A 112 3.17 10.46 -11.10
N TYR A 113 3.97 9.40 -10.94
CA TYR A 113 5.08 9.32 -9.99
C TYR A 113 6.32 8.67 -10.63
N SER A 114 7.15 9.50 -11.26
CA SER A 114 8.30 9.05 -12.07
C SER A 114 9.29 8.15 -11.32
N PHE A 115 9.44 8.32 -10.00
CA PHE A 115 10.33 7.50 -9.16
C PHE A 115 10.00 6.00 -9.20
N PHE A 116 8.76 5.61 -9.54
CA PHE A 116 8.41 4.20 -9.71
C PHE A 116 9.16 3.53 -10.87
N SER A 117 9.61 4.30 -11.87
CA SER A 117 10.44 3.78 -12.96
C SER A 117 11.81 3.33 -12.45
N ASP A 118 12.38 4.04 -11.48
CA ASP A 118 13.66 3.64 -10.89
C ASP A 118 13.47 2.48 -9.92
N HIS A 119 12.38 2.46 -9.15
CA HIS A 119 12.02 1.29 -8.35
C HIS A 119 11.85 0.03 -9.21
N GLU A 120 11.20 0.13 -10.37
CA GLU A 120 11.03 -0.97 -11.33
C GLU A 120 12.37 -1.54 -11.80
N LYS A 121 13.28 -0.67 -12.23
CA LYS A 121 14.63 -1.06 -12.67
C LYS A 121 15.40 -1.74 -11.55
N SER A 122 15.36 -1.19 -10.33
CA SER A 122 16.07 -1.75 -9.17
C SER A 122 15.47 -3.07 -8.68
N ALA A 123 14.16 -3.26 -8.78
CA ALA A 123 13.50 -4.49 -8.37
C ALA A 123 13.76 -5.67 -9.32
N ALA A 124 14.10 -5.41 -10.59
CA ALA A 124 14.27 -6.45 -11.60
C ALA A 124 15.21 -7.58 -11.15
N PRO A 125 14.88 -8.86 -11.42
CA PRO A 125 13.78 -9.33 -12.26
C PRO A 125 12.43 -9.46 -11.53
N ARG A 126 12.33 -9.05 -10.25
CA ARG A 126 11.07 -9.09 -9.51
C ARG A 126 10.10 -8.07 -10.11
N GLU A 127 8.94 -8.56 -10.52
CA GLU A 127 7.84 -7.70 -10.89
C GLU A 127 7.26 -7.02 -9.64
N ILE A 128 7.09 -5.69 -9.66
CA ILE A 128 6.49 -4.95 -8.55
C ILE A 128 4.97 -5.21 -8.55
N PRO A 129 4.40 -5.86 -7.53
CA PRO A 129 2.96 -6.11 -7.49
C PRO A 129 2.17 -4.80 -7.38
N VAL A 130 1.07 -4.73 -8.12
CA VAL A 130 0.05 -3.66 -8.05
C VAL A 130 -1.23 -4.25 -7.48
N ILE A 131 -1.74 -3.64 -6.42
CA ILE A 131 -2.85 -4.17 -5.63
C ILE A 131 -4.00 -3.18 -5.68
N THR A 132 -5.19 -3.64 -6.06
CA THR A 132 -6.43 -2.88 -5.87
C THR A 132 -7.00 -3.14 -4.49
N LEU A 133 -7.60 -2.12 -3.88
CA LEU A 133 -8.31 -2.19 -2.61
C LEU A 133 -9.75 -1.76 -2.84
N GLU A 134 -10.66 -2.72 -2.79
CA GLU A 134 -12.10 -2.49 -2.98
C GLU A 134 -12.80 -2.46 -1.62
N ARG A 135 -13.38 -1.31 -1.26
CA ARG A 135 -14.10 -1.13 0.01
C ARG A 135 -15.27 -2.12 0.09
N ILE A 136 -15.38 -2.83 1.21
CA ILE A 136 -16.57 -3.63 1.50
C ILE A 136 -17.67 -2.68 1.99
N PRO A 137 -18.83 -2.63 1.32
CA PRO A 137 -19.97 -1.84 1.81
C PRO A 137 -20.42 -2.33 3.19
N GLU A 138 -20.73 -1.41 4.09
CA GLU A 138 -21.48 -1.73 5.29
C GLU A 138 -22.93 -2.05 4.89
N ILE A 139 -23.48 -3.16 5.40
CA ILE A 139 -24.87 -3.61 5.14
C ILE A 139 -25.81 -2.86 6.07
#